data_AF-A0A2H6FYN4-F1
#
_entry.id   AF-A0A2H6FYN4-F1
#
_cell.length_a   1.000
_cell.length_b   1.000
_cell.length_c   1.000
_cell.angle_alpha   90.00
_cell.angle_beta   90.00
_cell.angle_gamma   90.00
#
_symmetry.space_group_name_H-M   'P 1'
#
loop_
_entity.id
_entity.type
_entity.pdbx_description
1 polymer ?
#
loop_
_entity_poly.entity_id
_entity_poly.type
_entity_poly.pdbx_seq_one_letter_code
_entity_poly.pdbx_strand_id
1 'polypeptide(L)'
;MSMLYEFFQNNLEIVFFVYGFAFMVMGIAILIRPREASEFKISNILWLLGFFGVCHGINELVDMWAIIKGRNHALDLIRWFILVGSYVFLFEFGRQLVRQTRSKGLYRLLAWWLTPLIGTFILASGFMSHDFWKVGSIWTRYLMGLPGGLLVGFGFYNVLSK
;
A
#
# COMPACT_ATOMS: atom_id res chain seq x y z
N MET A 1 15.54 3.21 -28.40
CA MET A 1 15.08 3.58 -27.06
C MET A 1 16.19 4.38 -26.38
N SER A 2 15.92 5.16 -25.31
CA SER A 2 17.00 5.91 -24.63
C SER A 2 17.89 4.97 -23.81
N MET A 3 19.19 5.26 -23.70
CA MET A 3 20.16 4.47 -22.91
C MET A 3 19.69 4.24 -21.46
N LEU A 4 19.02 5.23 -20.85
CA LEU A 4 18.45 5.13 -19.51
C LEU A 4 17.33 4.08 -19.42
N TYR A 5 16.47 4.01 -20.43
CA TYR A 5 15.38 3.03 -20.46
C TYR A 5 15.94 1.60 -20.50
N GLU A 6 16.93 1.36 -21.35
CA GLU A 6 17.58 0.05 -21.48
C GLU A 6 18.30 -0.36 -20.19
N PHE A 7 18.97 0.60 -19.52
CA PHE A 7 19.57 0.37 -18.22
C PHE A 7 18.54 -0.13 -17.19
N PHE A 8 17.41 0.55 -17.02
CA PHE A 8 16.41 0.11 -16.04
C PHE A 8 15.75 -1.21 -16.39
N GLN A 9 15.44 -1.46 -17.67
CA GLN A 9 14.85 -2.73 -18.10
C GLN A 9 15.76 -3.93 -17.78
N ASN A 10 17.07 -3.75 -17.94
CA ASN A 10 18.05 -4.80 -17.69
C ASN A 10 18.41 -4.99 -16.21
N ASN A 11 17.91 -4.14 -15.31
CA ASN A 11 18.25 -4.15 -13.88
C ASN A 11 17.00 -4.05 -12.98
N LEU A 12 15.83 -4.45 -13.47
CA LEU A 12 14.57 -4.34 -12.70
C LEU A 12 14.64 -5.09 -11.38
N GLU A 13 15.32 -6.23 -11.33
CA GLU A 13 15.55 -7.00 -10.11
C GLU A 13 16.23 -6.17 -9.00
N ILE A 14 17.20 -5.32 -9.36
CA ILE A 14 17.88 -4.44 -8.41
C ILE A 14 16.92 -3.34 -7.93
N VAL A 15 16.11 -2.79 -8.83
CA VAL A 15 15.11 -1.77 -8.49
C VAL A 15 14.10 -2.33 -7.49
N PHE A 16 13.52 -3.50 -7.77
CA PHE A 16 12.57 -4.18 -6.88
C PHE A 16 13.22 -4.55 -5.54
N PHE A 17 14.49 -4.97 -5.55
CA PHE A 17 15.23 -5.27 -4.32
C PHE A 17 15.37 -4.05 -3.41
N VAL A 18 15.92 -2.95 -3.94
CA VAL A 18 16.17 -1.73 -3.16
C VAL A 18 14.86 -1.11 -2.69
N TYR A 19 13.85 -1.07 -3.56
CA TYR A 19 12.53 -0.55 -3.24
C TYR A 19 11.84 -1.40 -2.16
N GLY A 20 11.81 -2.72 -2.33
CA GLY A 20 11.22 -3.63 -1.36
C GLY A 20 11.91 -3.56 0.01
N PHE A 21 13.24 -3.50 0.01
CA PHE A 21 14.01 -3.37 1.25
C PHE A 21 13.76 -2.04 1.96
N ALA A 22 13.69 -0.92 1.22
CA ALA A 22 13.40 0.39 1.80
C ALA A 22 12.03 0.41 2.51
N PHE A 23 11.00 -0.14 1.88
CA PHE A 23 9.67 -0.27 2.50
C PHE A 23 9.67 -1.19 3.71
N MET A 24 10.36 -2.32 3.63
CA MET A 24 10.44 -3.29 4.72
C MET A 24 11.16 -2.69 5.94
N VAL A 25 12.31 -2.04 5.76
CA VAL A 25 13.05 -1.37 6.85
C VAL A 25 12.22 -0.25 7.47
N MET A 26 11.58 0.60 6.65
CA MET A 26 10.68 1.64 7.14
C MET A 26 9.54 1.04 7.97
N GLY A 27 8.90 -0.01 7.47
CA GLY A 27 7.81 -0.70 8.17
C GLY A 27 8.24 -1.29 9.51
N ILE A 28 9.38 -1.99 9.54
CA ILE A 28 9.95 -2.57 10.76
C ILE A 28 10.32 -1.46 11.76
N ALA A 29 10.97 -0.39 11.31
CA ALA A 29 11.34 0.73 12.16
C ALA A 29 10.12 1.38 12.83
N ILE A 30 9.02 1.52 12.09
CA ILE A 30 7.75 2.03 12.62
C ILE A 30 7.16 1.07 13.68
N LEU A 31 7.21 -0.25 13.43
CA LEU A 31 6.62 -1.26 14.32
C LEU A 31 7.40 -1.47 15.62
N ILE A 32 8.73 -1.35 15.59
CA ILE A 32 9.59 -1.52 16.77
C ILE A 32 9.65 -0.24 17.62
N ARG A 33 9.25 0.91 17.06
CA ARG A 33 9.24 2.19 17.78
C ARG A 33 8.55 2.04 19.15
N PRO A 34 9.21 2.42 20.26
CA PRO A 34 8.59 2.43 21.57
C PRO A 34 7.32 3.27 21.55
N ARG A 35 6.21 2.68 22.02
CA ARG A 35 4.99 3.40 22.35
C ARG A 35 5.20 4.09 23.69
N GLU A 36 6.12 5.05 23.74
CA GLU A 36 6.12 5.99 24.85
C GLU A 36 4.74 6.64 24.92
N ALA A 37 4.34 7.09 26.11
CA ALA A 37 3.05 7.72 26.40
C ALA A 37 2.87 9.08 25.68
N SER A 38 3.17 9.10 24.39
CA SER A 38 2.97 10.16 23.44
C SER A 38 1.48 10.47 23.45
N GLU A 39 1.15 11.67 23.92
CA GLU A 39 -0.21 12.23 23.90
C GLU A 39 -0.79 12.34 22.47
N PHE A 40 0.00 12.03 21.44
CA PHE A 40 -0.40 12.05 20.06
C PHE A 40 -1.17 10.79 19.65
N LYS A 41 -2.45 10.99 19.36
CA LYS A 41 -3.39 9.98 18.80
C LYS A 41 -2.86 9.27 17.54
N ILE A 42 -1.90 9.83 16.82
CA ILE A 42 -1.27 9.21 15.64
C ILE A 42 -0.51 7.94 16.03
N SER A 43 0.14 7.91 17.21
CA SER A 43 0.94 6.77 17.68
C SER A 43 0.14 5.45 17.68
N ASN A 44 -1.16 5.54 17.97
CA ASN A 44 -2.07 4.38 18.04
C ASN A 44 -2.42 3.78 16.67
N ILE A 45 -2.18 4.49 15.57
CA ILE A 45 -2.52 4.03 14.21
C ILE A 45 -1.28 3.79 13.33
N LEU A 46 -0.08 4.19 13.78
CA LEU A 46 1.17 3.99 13.04
C LEU A 46 1.46 2.53 12.69
N TRP A 47 0.95 1.58 13.47
CA TRP A 47 1.10 0.16 13.16
C TRP A 47 0.53 -0.18 11.77
N LEU A 48 -0.55 0.46 11.32
CA LEU A 48 -1.12 0.26 9.98
C LEU A 48 -0.10 0.65 8.89
N LEU A 49 0.55 1.80 9.05
CA LEU A 49 1.60 2.24 8.13
C LEU A 49 2.81 1.31 8.17
N GLY A 50 3.15 0.80 9.36
CA GLY A 50 4.19 -0.20 9.55
C GLY A 50 3.90 -1.50 8.79
N PHE A 51 2.70 -2.06 8.94
CA PHE A 51 2.27 -3.25 8.22
C PHE A 51 2.17 -3.01 6.71
N PHE A 52 1.72 -1.84 6.27
CA PHE A 52 1.81 -1.46 4.85
C PHE A 52 3.26 -1.57 4.37
N GLY A 53 4.22 -0.94 5.05
CA GLY A 53 5.63 -0.98 4.66
C GLY A 53 6.19 -2.39 4.58
N VAL A 54 5.92 -3.23 5.60
CA VAL A 54 6.39 -4.62 5.60
C VAL A 54 5.74 -5.44 4.48
N CYS A 55 4.41 -5.44 4.38
CA CYS A 55 3.69 -6.22 3.37
C CYS A 55 4.04 -5.75 1.95
N HIS A 56 4.07 -4.44 1.72
CA HIS A 56 4.43 -3.89 0.42
C HIS A 56 5.89 -4.22 0.08
N GLY A 57 6.82 -4.06 1.03
CA GLY A 57 8.21 -4.45 0.84
C GLY A 57 8.38 -5.93 0.45
N ILE A 58 7.66 -6.83 1.14
CA ILE A 58 7.63 -8.26 0.79
C ILE A 58 7.07 -8.46 -0.63
N ASN A 59 5.99 -7.78 -1.00
CA ASN A 59 5.41 -7.89 -2.34
C ASN A 59 6.45 -7.59 -3.43
N GLU A 60 7.24 -6.55 -3.24
CA GLU A 60 8.28 -6.12 -4.19
C GLU A 60 9.45 -7.12 -4.26
N LEU A 61 9.81 -7.76 -3.14
CA LEU A 61 10.78 -8.86 -3.13
C LEU A 61 10.24 -10.12 -3.84
N VAL A 62 8.93 -10.39 -3.76
CA VAL A 62 8.29 -11.47 -4.53
C VAL A 62 8.23 -11.10 -6.02
N ASP A 63 8.02 -9.83 -6.36
CA ASP A 63 8.09 -9.33 -7.73
C ASP A 63 9.50 -9.53 -8.33
N MET A 64 10.55 -9.18 -7.57
CA MET A 64 11.94 -9.48 -7.91
C MET A 64 12.15 -10.99 -8.14
N TRP A 65 11.67 -11.83 -7.22
CA TRP A 65 11.81 -13.29 -7.34
C TRP A 65 11.17 -13.82 -8.61
N ALA A 66 9.99 -13.31 -8.97
CA ALA A 66 9.29 -13.70 -10.19
C ALA A 66 9.99 -13.23 -11.48
N ILE A 67 10.76 -12.14 -11.43
CA ILE A 67 11.63 -11.72 -12.55
C ILE A 67 12.79 -12.71 -12.73
N ILE A 68 13.42 -13.13 -11.63
CA ILE A 68 14.61 -14.00 -11.66
C ILE A 68 14.24 -15.46 -11.99
N LYS A 69 13.17 -15.98 -11.40
CA LYS A 69 12.79 -17.41 -11.49
C LYS A 69 11.63 -17.69 -12.46
N GLY A 70 11.03 -16.65 -13.02
CA GLY A 70 9.82 -16.75 -13.83
C GLY A 70 8.54 -16.74 -12.98
N ARG A 71 7.41 -16.51 -13.67
CA ARG A 71 6.08 -16.46 -13.05
C ARG A 71 5.42 -17.83 -13.02
N ASN A 72 4.62 -18.06 -11.98
CA ASN A 72 3.69 -19.18 -11.89
C ASN A 72 2.41 -18.73 -11.15
N HIS A 73 1.34 -19.51 -11.28
CA HIS A 73 0.04 -19.16 -10.71
C HIS A 73 0.04 -19.02 -9.17
N ALA A 74 0.85 -19.83 -8.47
CA ALA A 74 0.94 -19.74 -7.02
C ALA A 74 1.61 -18.42 -6.57
N LEU A 75 2.66 -17.99 -7.28
CA LEU A 75 3.32 -16.71 -7.05
C LEU A 75 2.38 -15.54 -7.35
N ASP A 76 1.64 -15.58 -8.45
CA ASP A 76 0.71 -14.50 -8.80
C ASP A 76 -0.43 -14.37 -7.77
N LEU A 77 -0.93 -15.49 -7.24
CA LEU A 77 -1.88 -15.53 -6.14
C LEU A 77 -1.32 -14.85 -4.88
N ILE A 78 -0.12 -15.26 -4.45
CA ILE A 78 0.55 -14.72 -3.25
C ILE A 78 0.81 -13.22 -3.42
N ARG A 79 1.39 -12.81 -4.56
CA ARG A 79 1.65 -11.40 -4.89
C ARG A 79 0.37 -10.58 -4.78
N TRP A 80 -0.70 -11.05 -5.39
CA TRP A 80 -1.95 -10.30 -5.42
C TRP A 80 -2.56 -10.12 -4.02
N PHE A 81 -2.59 -11.16 -3.18
CA PHE A 81 -3.08 -11.04 -1.81
C PHE A 81 -2.22 -10.09 -0.96
N ILE A 82 -0.90 -10.16 -1.08
CA ILE A 82 0.02 -9.27 -0.35
C ILE A 82 -0.16 -7.83 -0.84
N LEU A 83 -0.29 -7.61 -2.16
CA LEU A 83 -0.54 -6.30 -2.77
C LEU A 83 -1.84 -5.68 -2.22
N VAL A 84 -2.95 -6.41 -2.28
CA VAL A 84 -4.25 -5.93 -1.76
C VAL A 84 -4.15 -5.67 -0.27
N GLY A 85 -3.62 -6.61 0.52
CA GLY A 85 -3.46 -6.45 1.96
C GLY A 85 -2.62 -5.21 2.32
N SER A 86 -1.51 -4.98 1.60
CA SER A 86 -0.67 -3.81 1.80
C SER A 86 -1.45 -2.51 1.57
N TYR A 87 -2.18 -2.38 0.46
CA TYR A 87 -2.92 -1.17 0.17
C TYR A 87 -4.15 -0.97 1.05
N VAL A 88 -4.76 -2.06 1.56
CA VAL A 88 -5.78 -1.95 2.62
C VAL A 88 -5.18 -1.29 3.87
N PHE A 89 -3.99 -1.70 4.31
CA PHE A 89 -3.32 -1.06 5.45
C PHE A 89 -3.02 0.42 5.20
N LEU A 90 -2.53 0.78 4.00
CA LEU A 90 -2.28 2.18 3.64
C LEU A 90 -3.57 3.01 3.64
N PHE A 91 -4.63 2.49 3.01
CA PHE A 91 -5.91 3.17 2.91
C PHE A 91 -6.53 3.37 4.29
N GLU A 92 -6.54 2.33 5.13
CA GLU A 92 -7.04 2.39 6.50
C GLU A 92 -6.23 3.34 7.38
N PHE A 93 -4.90 3.38 7.22
CA PHE A 93 -4.06 4.35 7.89
C PHE A 93 -4.45 5.79 7.51
N GLY A 94 -4.53 6.09 6.21
CA GLY A 94 -4.94 7.41 5.71
C GLY A 94 -6.35 7.80 6.20
N ARG A 95 -7.29 6.86 6.12
CA ARG A 95 -8.67 7.03 6.61
C ARG A 95 -8.70 7.39 8.10
N GLN A 96 -7.96 6.65 8.93
CA GLN A 96 -7.89 6.88 10.37
C GLN A 96 -7.13 8.16 10.71
N LEU A 97 -6.11 8.53 9.94
CA LEU A 97 -5.39 9.78 10.12
C LEU A 97 -6.30 11.00 9.87
N VAL A 98 -7.11 10.96 8.80
CA VAL A 98 -8.10 12.01 8.52
C VAL A 98 -9.14 12.14 9.63
N ARG A 99 -9.55 11.04 10.28
CA ARG A 99 -10.46 11.07 11.45
C ARG A 99 -9.90 11.86 12.63
N GLN A 100 -8.58 12.02 12.72
CA GLN A 100 -7.95 12.79 13.79
C GLN A 100 -7.89 14.30 13.45
N THR A 101 -8.27 14.69 12.23
CA THR A 101 -8.36 16.10 11.80
C THR A 101 -9.71 16.74 12.17
N ARG A 102 -9.83 18.07 12.05
CA ARG A 102 -11.10 18.80 12.28
C ARG A 102 -12.07 18.75 11.10
N SER A 103 -11.71 18.10 9.99
CA SER A 103 -12.54 18.03 8.78
C SER A 103 -13.72 17.06 8.93
N LYS A 104 -14.82 17.54 9.52
CA LYS A 104 -16.04 16.73 9.77
C LYS A 104 -16.72 16.22 8.49
N GLY A 105 -16.61 16.96 7.37
CA GLY A 105 -17.22 16.57 6.09
C GLY A 105 -16.52 15.38 5.44
N LEU A 106 -15.19 15.42 5.35
CA LEU A 106 -14.40 14.35 4.74
C LEU A 106 -14.47 13.05 5.54
N TYR A 107 -14.55 13.15 6.88
CA TYR A 107 -14.78 12.00 7.75
C TYR A 107 -16.06 11.23 7.40
N ARG A 108 -17.18 11.93 7.11
CA ARG A 108 -18.47 11.28 6.83
C ARG A 108 -18.43 10.49 5.52
N LEU A 109 -17.66 10.97 4.55
CA LEU A 109 -17.43 10.28 3.27
C LEU A 109 -16.53 9.04 3.43
N LEU A 110 -15.61 9.07 4.40
CA LEU A 110 -14.65 8.00 4.70
C LEU A 110 -15.19 6.97 5.70
N ALA A 111 -16.40 6.49 5.42
CA ALA A 111 -17.06 5.48 6.24
C ALA A 111 -16.35 4.13 6.19
N TRP A 112 -16.51 3.32 7.24
CA TRP A 112 -15.84 2.01 7.36
C TRP A 112 -16.26 1.01 6.28
N TRP A 113 -17.46 1.15 5.70
CA TRP A 113 -17.98 0.29 4.64
C TRP A 113 -17.34 0.55 3.27
N LEU A 114 -16.58 1.65 3.13
CA LEU A 114 -15.93 2.00 1.87
C LEU A 114 -14.85 0.96 1.49
N THR A 115 -14.10 0.47 2.47
CA THR A 115 -13.03 -0.53 2.26
C THR A 115 -13.55 -1.87 1.74
N PRO A 116 -14.55 -2.52 2.36
CA PRO A 116 -15.13 -3.75 1.80
C PRO A 116 -15.88 -3.51 0.49
N LEU A 117 -16.48 -2.32 0.29
CA LEU A 117 -17.11 -1.98 -0.99
C LEU A 117 -16.08 -1.92 -2.12
N ILE A 118 -14.97 -1.21 -1.92
CA ILE A 118 -13.87 -1.13 -2.90
C ILE A 118 -13.27 -2.53 -3.13
N GLY A 119 -13.04 -3.31 -2.07
CA GLY A 119 -12.53 -4.68 -2.18
C GLY A 119 -13.45 -5.57 -3.02
N THR A 120 -14.76 -5.47 -2.81
CA THR A 120 -15.76 -6.21 -3.59
C THR A 120 -15.75 -5.80 -5.06
N PHE A 121 -15.62 -4.50 -5.35
CA PHE A 121 -15.50 -4.00 -6.72
C PHE A 121 -14.23 -4.50 -7.42
N ILE A 122 -13.09 -4.51 -6.72
CA ILE A 122 -11.81 -5.04 -7.25
C ILE A 122 -11.98 -6.52 -7.60
N LEU A 123 -12.58 -7.32 -6.71
CA LEU A 123 -12.83 -8.73 -6.96
C LEU A 123 -13.78 -8.94 -8.15
N ALA A 124 -14.93 -8.27 -8.16
CA ALA A 124 -15.93 -8.39 -9.22
C ALA A 124 -15.35 -8.01 -10.60
N SER A 125 -14.65 -6.86 -10.68
CA SER A 125 -14.01 -6.42 -11.92
C SER A 125 -12.89 -7.34 -12.38
N GLY A 126 -12.13 -7.93 -11.45
CA GLY A 126 -11.14 -8.96 -11.74
C GLY A 126 -11.77 -10.20 -12.38
N PHE A 127 -12.84 -10.74 -11.78
CA PHE A 127 -13.54 -11.94 -12.28
C PHE A 127 -14.19 -11.74 -13.65
N MET A 128 -14.64 -10.52 -13.98
CA MET A 128 -15.22 -10.19 -15.28
C MET A 128 -14.18 -9.98 -16.38
N SER A 129 -12.89 -9.96 -16.05
CA SER A 129 -11.81 -9.66 -16.97
C SER A 129 -11.11 -10.92 -17.49
N HIS A 130 -10.45 -10.81 -18.65
CA HIS A 130 -9.61 -11.89 -19.20
C HIS A 130 -8.34 -12.17 -18.38
N ASP A 131 -7.86 -11.19 -17.60
CA ASP A 131 -6.65 -11.29 -16.79
C ASP A 131 -6.91 -10.71 -15.39
N PHE A 132 -7.41 -11.57 -14.52
CA PHE A 132 -7.76 -11.26 -13.13
C PHE A 132 -6.61 -10.57 -12.39
N TRP A 133 -5.38 -11.08 -12.52
CA TRP A 133 -4.22 -10.61 -11.77
C TRP A 133 -3.85 -9.19 -12.17
N LYS A 134 -3.81 -8.91 -13.47
CA LYS A 134 -3.48 -7.59 -13.99
C LYS A 134 -4.55 -6.57 -13.63
N VAL A 135 -5.82 -6.88 -13.90
CA VAL A 135 -6.94 -5.95 -13.67
C VAL A 135 -7.15 -5.71 -12.18
N GLY A 136 -7.11 -6.75 -11.35
CA GLY A 136 -7.20 -6.62 -9.91
C GLY A 136 -6.06 -5.77 -9.32
N SER A 137 -4.83 -5.96 -9.79
CA SER A 137 -3.67 -5.17 -9.34
C SER A 137 -3.79 -3.69 -9.73
N ILE A 138 -4.28 -3.41 -10.95
CA ILE A 138 -4.54 -2.05 -11.44
C ILE A 138 -5.59 -1.37 -10.54
N TRP A 139 -6.75 -1.99 -10.34
CA TRP A 139 -7.81 -1.41 -9.53
C TRP A 139 -7.41 -1.22 -8.07
N THR A 140 -6.65 -2.16 -7.50
CA THR A 140 -6.12 -2.01 -6.14
C THR A 140 -5.26 -0.76 -6.00
N ARG A 141 -4.34 -0.51 -6.95
CA ARG A 141 -3.48 0.67 -6.93
C ARG A 141 -4.26 1.96 -7.10
N TYR A 142 -5.25 2.00 -8.00
CA TYR A 142 -6.02 3.22 -8.26
C TYR A 142 -7.09 3.51 -7.22
N LEU A 143 -7.74 2.49 -6.65
CA LEU A 143 -8.86 2.67 -5.72
C LEU A 143 -8.46 2.62 -4.25
N MET A 144 -7.35 1.97 -3.90
CA MET A 144 -6.84 1.95 -2.52
C MET A 144 -5.51 2.68 -2.41
N GLY A 145 -4.57 2.44 -3.33
CA GLY A 145 -3.22 3.02 -3.27
C GLY A 145 -3.20 4.54 -3.43
N LEU A 146 -3.71 5.04 -4.57
CA LEU A 146 -3.76 6.47 -4.87
C LEU A 146 -4.54 7.27 -3.81
N PRO A 147 -5.82 6.95 -3.52
CA PRO A 147 -6.56 7.70 -2.49
C PRO A 147 -5.96 7.48 -1.11
N GLY A 148 -5.47 6.29 -0.77
CA GLY A 148 -4.78 6.03 0.50
C GLY A 148 -3.58 6.97 0.69
N GLY A 149 -2.72 7.09 -0.32
CA GLY A 149 -1.58 8.02 -0.30
C GLY A 149 -1.99 9.49 -0.15
N LEU A 150 -3.04 9.92 -0.89
CA LEU A 150 -3.58 11.28 -0.78
C LEU A 150 -4.14 11.57 0.62
N LEU A 151 -4.87 10.63 1.21
CA LEU A 151 -5.42 10.74 2.56
C LEU A 151 -4.30 10.84 3.61
N VAL A 152 -3.22 10.07 3.45
CA VAL A 152 -2.05 10.16 4.32
C VAL A 152 -1.40 11.53 4.22
N GLY A 153 -1.13 12.03 3.01
CA GLY A 153 -0.53 13.35 2.81
C GLY A 153 -1.40 14.47 3.39
N PHE A 154 -2.70 14.45 3.11
CA PHE A 154 -3.64 15.42 3.67
C PHE A 154 -3.74 15.32 5.20
N GLY A 155 -3.79 14.11 5.74
CA GLY A 155 -3.86 13.87 7.17
C GLY A 155 -2.64 14.42 7.91
N PHE A 156 -1.43 14.15 7.43
CA PHE A 156 -0.21 14.69 8.03
C PHE A 156 -0.12 16.21 7.92
N TYR A 157 -0.44 16.78 6.75
CA TYR A 157 -0.44 18.23 6.56
C TYR A 157 -1.33 18.93 7.61
N ASN A 158 -2.56 18.44 7.82
CA ASN A 158 -3.51 19.05 8.76
C ASN A 158 -3.21 18.80 10.24
N VAL A 159 -2.43 17.75 10.55
CA VAL A 159 -2.02 17.47 11.94
C VAL A 159 -0.74 18.25 12.30
N LEU A 160 0.22 18.37 11.38
CA LEU A 160 1.50 19.04 11.60
C LEU A 160 1.47 20.55 11.37
N SER A 161 0.50 21.09 10.62
CA SER A 161 0.33 22.54 10.42
C SER A 161 -0.27 23.25 11.64
N LYS A 162 -0.10 22.71 12.84
CA LYS A 162 -0.65 23.20 14.11
C LYS A 162 0.46 23.22 15.14
#